data_AF-A0A1I2ZNW4-F1
#
_entry.id   AF-A0A1I2ZNW4-F1
#
_cell.length_a   1.000
_cell.length_b   1.000
_cell.length_c   1.000
_cell.angle_alpha   90.00
_cell.angle_beta   90.00
_cell.angle_gamma   90.00
#
_symmetry.space_group_name_H-M   'P 1'
#
loop_
_entity.id
_entity.type
_entity.pdbx_description
1 polymer ?
#
loop_
_entity_poly.entity_id
_entity_poly.type
_entity_poly.pdbx_seq_one_letter_code
_entity_poly.pdbx_strand_id
1 'polypeptide(L)'
;MLKDGASYSQREVVDLLVEFSSFKDRVQKKFKVLANELDGKNNEHDLWVNLYLISSDYAEEANIKRQKQVQTDSMQKLSLSN
;
A
#
# COMPACT_ATOMS: atom_id res chain seq x y z
N MET A 1 -7.23 3.18 -6.84
CA MET A 1 -7.81 4.14 -5.89
C MET A 1 -9.26 4.33 -6.27
N LEU A 2 -10.18 4.08 -5.34
CA LEU A 2 -11.59 4.39 -5.53
C LEU A 2 -11.74 5.92 -5.60
N LYS A 3 -12.26 6.44 -6.70
CA LYS A 3 -12.67 7.83 -6.84
C LYS A 3 -14.12 7.97 -6.38
N ASP A 4 -14.39 8.96 -5.54
CA ASP A 4 -15.76 9.34 -5.18
C ASP A 4 -16.54 9.71 -6.45
N GLY A 5 -17.77 9.20 -6.58
CA GLY A 5 -18.68 9.46 -7.70
C GLY A 5 -18.53 8.56 -8.93
N ALA A 6 -17.61 7.58 -8.94
CA ALA A 6 -17.51 6.61 -10.03
C ALA A 6 -18.50 5.44 -9.86
N SER A 7 -19.23 5.08 -10.92
CA SER A 7 -20.00 3.83 -10.98
C SER A 7 -19.05 2.69 -11.33
N TYR A 8 -18.80 1.80 -10.39
CA TYR A 8 -17.99 0.59 -10.61
C TYR A 8 -18.88 -0.53 -11.15
N SER A 9 -18.40 -1.26 -12.15
CA SER A 9 -19.03 -2.50 -12.55
C SER A 9 -18.91 -3.54 -11.43
N GLN A 10 -19.86 -4.47 -11.36
CA GLN A 10 -19.84 -5.55 -10.38
C GLN A 10 -18.52 -6.36 -10.46
N ARG A 11 -17.96 -6.53 -11.67
CA ARG A 11 -16.68 -7.20 -11.88
C ARG A 11 -15.53 -6.45 -11.19
N GLU A 12 -15.42 -5.14 -11.37
CA GLU A 12 -14.36 -4.33 -10.75
C GLU A 12 -14.43 -4.36 -9.21
N VAL A 13 -15.65 -4.36 -8.66
CA VAL A 13 -15.84 -4.48 -7.20
C VAL A 13 -15.38 -5.85 -6.70
N VAL A 14 -15.74 -6.93 -7.41
CA VAL A 14 -15.33 -8.29 -7.05
C VAL A 14 -13.81 -8.46 -7.15
N ASP A 15 -13.19 -7.96 -8.23
CA ASP A 15 -11.74 -8.03 -8.42
C ASP A 15 -10.99 -7.29 -7.31
N LEU A 16 -11.48 -6.12 -6.91
CA LEU A 16 -10.94 -5.36 -5.78
C LEU A 16 -11.04 -6.13 -4.45
N LEU A 17 -12.18 -6.77 -4.19
CA LEU A 17 -12.39 -7.55 -2.98
C LEU A 17 -11.49 -8.79 -2.93
N VAL A 18 -11.29 -9.46 -4.07
CA VAL A 18 -10.36 -10.59 -4.20
C VAL A 18 -8.91 -10.14 -3.97
N GLU A 19 -8.51 -9.03 -4.58
CA GLU A 19 -7.19 -8.44 -4.37
C GLU A 19 -6.98 -8.11 -2.88
N PHE A 20 -7.95 -7.46 -2.24
CA PHE A 20 -7.91 -7.11 -0.82
C PHE A 20 -7.84 -8.34 0.10
N SER A 21 -8.64 -9.37 -0.17
CA SER A 21 -8.60 -10.63 0.60
C SER A 21 -7.24 -11.30 0.48
N SER A 22 -6.70 -11.42 -0.73
CA SER A 22 -5.40 -12.04 -0.95
C SER A 22 -4.25 -11.24 -0.32
N PHE A 23 -4.39 -9.91 -0.28
CA PHE A 23 -3.44 -9.03 0.39
C PHE A 23 -3.46 -9.24 1.90
N LYS A 24 -4.65 -9.28 2.52
CA LYS A 24 -4.82 -9.56 3.94
C LYS A 24 -4.12 -10.87 4.34
N ASP A 25 -4.35 -11.95 3.61
CA ASP A 25 -3.77 -13.25 3.92
C ASP A 25 -2.24 -13.25 3.81
N ARG A 26 -1.69 -12.59 2.76
CA ARG A 26 -0.23 -12.45 2.59
C ARG A 26 0.40 -11.63 3.72
N VAL A 27 -0.22 -10.51 4.09
CA VAL A 27 0.25 -9.65 5.19
C VAL A 27 0.21 -10.44 6.51
N GLN A 28 -0.91 -11.09 6.80
CA GLN A 28 -1.09 -11.86 8.03
C GLN A 28 -0.07 -13.00 8.14
N LYS A 29 0.19 -13.73 7.04
CA LYS A 29 1.21 -14.79 7.02
C LYS A 29 2.61 -14.25 7.29
N LYS A 30 3.01 -13.15 6.63
CA LYS A 30 4.34 -12.55 6.83
C LYS A 30 4.51 -11.98 8.23
N PHE A 31 3.50 -11.29 8.76
CA PHE A 31 3.54 -10.76 10.12
C PHE A 31 3.62 -11.86 11.18
N LYS A 32 2.91 -12.98 10.98
CA LYS A 32 2.97 -14.11 11.93
C LYS A 32 4.36 -14.75 11.96
N VAL A 33 5.01 -14.90 10.81
CA VAL A 33 6.39 -15.42 10.74
C VAL A 33 7.34 -14.45 11.44
N LEU A 34 7.27 -13.16 11.11
CA LEU A 34 8.13 -12.15 11.70
C LEU A 34 7.94 -12.03 13.21
N ALA A 35 6.70 -12.07 13.70
CA ALA A 35 6.40 -12.04 15.13
C ALA A 35 7.06 -13.22 15.86
N ASN A 36 6.98 -14.43 15.30
CA ASN A 36 7.66 -15.60 15.87
C ASN A 36 9.19 -15.47 15.85
N GLU A 37 9.77 -14.77 14.87
CA GLU A 37 11.22 -14.52 14.80
C GLU A 37 11.68 -13.46 15.80
N LEU A 38 10.79 -12.57 16.22
CA LEU A 38 11.07 -11.49 17.16
C LEU A 38 10.82 -11.88 18.62
N ASP A 39 9.88 -12.80 18.84
CA ASP A 39 9.49 -13.29 20.17
C ASP A 39 10.70 -13.80 20.98
N GLY A 40 10.80 -13.31 22.22
CA GLY A 40 11.84 -13.71 23.17
C GLY A 40 13.23 -13.12 22.92
N LYS A 41 13.39 -12.23 21.94
CA LYS A 41 14.65 -11.50 21.75
C LYS A 41 14.79 -10.37 22.76
N ASN A 42 15.99 -10.20 23.30
CA ASN A 42 16.30 -9.13 24.26
C ASN A 42 16.09 -7.71 23.70
N ASN A 43 16.06 -7.55 22.38
CA ASN A 43 15.85 -6.30 21.66
C ASN A 43 14.57 -6.30 20.80
N GLU A 44 13.59 -7.14 21.15
CA GLU A 44 12.32 -7.28 20.40
C GLU A 44 11.64 -5.92 20.15
N HIS A 45 11.52 -5.09 21.18
CA HIS A 45 10.93 -3.75 21.08
C HIS A 45 11.64 -2.89 20.02
N ASP A 46 12.97 -2.83 20.05
CA ASP A 46 13.75 -2.01 19.11
C ASP A 46 13.63 -2.54 17.68
N LEU A 47 13.54 -3.85 17.49
CA LEU A 47 13.30 -4.47 16.19
C LEU A 47 11.92 -4.10 15.63
N TRP A 48 10.88 -4.09 16.46
CA TRP A 48 9.55 -3.63 16.06
C TRP A 48 9.51 -2.13 15.73
N VAL A 49 10.16 -1.29 16.53
CA VAL A 49 10.27 0.15 16.27
C VAL A 49 10.97 0.40 14.93
N ASN A 50 12.10 -0.26 14.69
CA ASN A 50 12.83 -0.11 13.43
C ASN A 50 12.01 -0.57 12.23
N LEU A 51 11.28 -1.68 12.35
CA LEU A 51 10.38 -2.15 11.29
C LEU A 51 9.30 -1.10 10.98
N TYR A 52 8.69 -0.51 12.01
CA TYR A 52 7.67 0.51 11.85
C TYR A 52 8.22 1.75 11.13
N LEU A 53 9.40 2.24 11.52
CA LEU A 53 10.03 3.40 10.89
C LEU A 53 10.32 3.16 9.41
N ILE A 54 10.99 2.05 9.07
CA ILE A 54 11.32 1.71 7.67
C ILE A 54 10.05 1.54 6.83
N SER A 55 9.02 0.91 7.41
CA SER A 55 7.74 0.72 6.71
C SER A 55 7.03 2.06 6.46
N SER A 56 7.14 2.99 7.40
CA SER A 56 6.56 4.34 7.28
C SER A 56 7.27 5.14 6.20
N ASP A 57 8.60 5.15 6.19
CA ASP A 57 9.42 5.80 5.16
C ASP A 57 9.09 5.26 3.77
N TYR A 58 9.01 3.94 3.63
CA TYR A 58 8.65 3.30 2.36
C TYR A 58 7.25 3.69 1.89
N ALA A 59 6.26 3.72 2.80
CA ALA A 59 4.90 4.11 2.48
C ALA A 59 4.82 5.58 2.02
N GLU A 60 5.57 6.46 2.67
CA GLU A 60 5.67 7.88 2.31
C GLU A 60 6.31 8.06 0.93
N GLU A 61 7.44 7.40 0.64
CA GLU A 61 8.07 7.42 -0.68
C GLU A 61 7.13 6.90 -1.78
N ALA A 62 6.42 5.81 -1.53
CA ALA A 62 5.46 5.24 -2.47
C ALA A 62 4.29 6.20 -2.75
N ASN A 63 3.86 6.98 -1.75
CA ASN A 63 2.86 8.03 -1.93
C ASN A 63 3.40 9.20 -2.74
N ILE A 64 4.62 9.67 -2.45
CA ILE A 64 5.26 10.76 -3.22
C ILE A 64 5.40 10.36 -4.69
N LYS A 65 5.84 9.12 -4.98
CA LYS A 65 5.92 8.60 -6.35
C LYS A 65 4.57 8.60 -7.04
N ARG A 66 3.52 8.13 -6.37
CA ARG A 66 2.15 8.13 -6.90
C ARG A 66 1.64 9.55 -7.18
N GLN A 67 1.87 10.50 -6.28
CA GLN A 67 1.46 11.90 -6.47
C GLN A 67 2.17 12.53 -7.68
N LYS A 68 3.48 12.30 -7.83
CA LYS A 68 4.25 12.77 -8.99
C LYS A 68 3.71 12.19 -10.30
N GLN A 69 3.38 10.90 -10.32
CA GLN A 69 2.82 10.24 -11.50
C GLN A 69 1.44 10.79 -11.88
N VAL A 70 0.57 11.04 -10.89
CA VAL A 70 -0.72 11.70 -11.12
C VAL A 70 -0.53 13.13 -11.65
N GLN A 71 0.47 13.86 -11.15
CA GLN A 71 0.77 15.22 -11.62
C GLN A 71 1.25 15.23 -13.08
N THR A 72 2.14 14.32 -13.47
CA THR A 72 2.60 14.20 -14.87
C THR A 72 1.46 13.84 -15.82
N ASP A 73 0.62 12.88 -15.45
CA ASP A 73 -0.53 12.47 -16.27
C ASP A 73 -1.54 13.61 -16.44
N SER A 74 -1.70 14.44 -15.40
CA SER A 74 -2.59 15.61 -15.42
C SER A 74 -2.06 16.71 -16.35
N MET A 75 -0.74 16.98 -16.32
CA MET A 75 -0.11 17.96 -17.22
C MET A 75 -0.15 17.52 -18.69
N GLN A 76 0.07 16.24 -18.98
CA GLN A 76 0.01 15.71 -20.35
C GLN A 76 -1.39 15.80 -20.95
N LYS A 77 -2.44 15.55 -20.15
CA LYS A 77 -3.84 15.71 -20.61
C LYS A 77 -4.17 17.16 -20.97
N LEU A 78 -3.65 18.12 -20.22
CA LEU A 78 -3.83 19.55 -20.50
C LEU A 78 -3.08 19.99 -21.77
N SER A 79 -1.87 19.46 -22.01
CA SER A 79 -1.10 19.79 -23.23
C SER A 79 -1.67 19.20 -24.53
N LEU A 80 -2.42 18.10 -24.44
CA LEU A 80 -3.07 17.45 -25.59
C LEU A 80 -4.47 17.99 -25.90
N SER A 81 -5.00 18.89 -25.07
CA SER A 81 -6.35 19.44 -25.20
C SER A 81 -6.40 20.86 -25.79
N ASN A 82 -5.26 21.38 -26.29
CA ASN A 82 -5.12 22.69 -26.95
C ASN A 82 -4.72 22.54 -28.41
#